data_AF-A0A101H386-F1
#
_entry.id   AF-A0A101H386-F1
#
_cell.length_a   1.000
_cell.length_b   1.000
_cell.length_c   1.000
_cell.angle_alpha   90.00
_cell.angle_beta   90.00
_cell.angle_gamma   90.00
#
_symmetry.space_group_name_H-M   'P 1'
#
loop_
_entity.id
_entity.type
_entity.pdbx_description
1 polymer ?
#
loop_
_entity_poly.entity_id
_entity_poly.type
_entity_poly.pdbx_seq_one_letter_code
_entity_poly.pdbx_strand_id
1 'polypeptide(L)' 'MPASSSLGKMTGRVIPYDQKEKIFESEVGKHTGFGLFHVREILEIPGISISETGMPGEGTRF' A
#
# COMPACT_ATOMS: atom_id res chain seq x y z
N MET A 1 21.34 -21.59 25.55
CA MET A 1 20.19 -21.72 24.64
C MET A 1 19.69 -20.31 24.33
N PRO A 2 19.77 -19.79 23.09
CA PRO A 2 19.19 -18.49 22.80
C PRO A 2 17.68 -18.62 22.62
N ALA A 3 16.97 -17.63 23.16
CA ALA A 3 15.52 -17.54 23.17
C ALA A 3 14.95 -17.46 21.75
N SER A 4 13.91 -18.27 21.49
CA SER A 4 13.04 -18.16 20.33
C SER A 4 12.17 -16.92 20.47
N SER A 5 12.66 -15.75 20.06
CA SER A 5 11.82 -14.60 19.79
C SER A 5 11.18 -14.79 18.41
N SER A 6 9.97 -15.34 18.42
CA SER A 6 9.05 -15.34 17.28
C SER A 6 8.69 -13.90 16.96
N LEU A 7 9.55 -13.21 16.20
CA LEU A 7 9.24 -11.91 15.64
C LEU A 7 8.04 -12.12 14.72
N GLY A 8 6.85 -11.75 15.19
CA GLY A 8 5.64 -11.76 14.40
C GLY A 8 5.93 -11.05 13.09
N LYS A 9 5.99 -11.81 12.00
CA LYS A 9 6.19 -11.26 10.67
C LYS A 9 4.94 -10.43 10.33
N MET A 10 4.97 -9.13 10.62
CA MET A 10 4.17 -8.15 9.88
C MET A 10 4.76 -8.06 8.47
N THR A 11 4.58 -9.10 7.66
CA THR A 11 4.86 -9.01 6.24
C THR A 11 3.78 -8.11 5.65
N GLY A 12 4.05 -6.81 5.59
CA GLY A 12 3.38 -5.94 4.62
C GLY A 12 3.52 -6.63 3.27
N ARG A 13 2.39 -7.07 2.70
CA ARG A 13 2.40 -7.75 1.41
C ARG A 13 2.92 -6.73 0.40
N VAL A 14 4.04 -7.06 -0.22
CA VAL A 14 4.68 -6.25 -1.24
C VAL A 14 3.70 -6.05 -2.39
N ILE A 15 3.63 -4.83 -2.94
CA ILE A 15 2.78 -4.52 -4.09
C ILE A 15 3.56 -4.90 -5.36
N PRO A 16 3.13 -5.92 -6.11
CA PRO A 16 3.73 -6.26 -7.40
C PRO A 16 3.67 -5.07 -8.37
N TYR A 17 4.62 -5.00 -9.30
CA TYR A 17 4.68 -3.90 -10.28
C TYR A 17 3.37 -3.69 -11.05
N ASP A 18 2.66 -4.77 -11.38
CA ASP A 18 1.39 -4.76 -12.11
C ASP A 18 0.16 -4.41 -11.24
N GLN A 19 0.37 -4.21 -9.93
CA GLN A 19 -0.66 -3.83 -8.97
C GLN A 19 -0.48 -2.39 -8.45
N LYS A 20 0.65 -1.73 -8.72
CA LYS A 20 0.97 -0.38 -8.21
C LYS A 20 -0.09 0.67 -8.53
N GLU A 21 -0.72 0.60 -9.70
CA GLU A 21 -1.84 1.49 -10.05
C GLU A 21 -3.17 1.00 -9.48
N LYS A 22 -3.38 -0.32 -9.48
CA LYS A 22 -4.64 -0.95 -9.09
C LYS A 22 -4.98 -0.71 -7.62
N ILE A 23 -4.00 -0.54 -6.74
CA ILE A 23 -4.25 -0.23 -5.32
C ILE A 23 -4.99 1.10 -5.10
N PHE A 24 -4.97 2.00 -6.08
CA PHE A 24 -5.72 3.25 -6.04
C PHE A 24 -7.11 3.14 -6.68
N GLU A 25 -7.51 1.96 -7.17
CA GLU A 25 -8.84 1.72 -7.73
C GLU A 25 -9.85 1.41 -6.63
N SER A 26 -11.10 1.82 -6.85
CA SER A 26 -12.20 1.73 -5.86
C SER A 26 -12.55 0.30 -5.43
N GLU A 27 -12.10 -0.72 -6.17
CA GLU A 27 -12.46 -2.12 -5.92
C GLU A 27 -11.54 -2.87 -4.93
N VAL A 28 -10.37 -2.32 -4.58
CA VAL A 28 -9.34 -3.06 -3.82
C VAL A 28 -9.59 -3.08 -2.30
N GLY A 29 -10.60 -2.37 -1.79
CA GLY A 29 -10.76 -2.11 -0.34
C GLY A 29 -12.17 -2.19 0.23
N LYS A 30 -13.07 -3.04 -0.31
CA LYS A 30 -14.52 -3.08 0.04
C LYS A 30 -14.89 -3.29 1.53
N HIS A 31 -13.95 -3.49 2.46
CA HIS A 31 -14.25 -3.72 3.89
C HIS A 31 -13.36 -3.02 4.95
N THR A 32 -12.44 -2.11 4.60
CA THR A 32 -11.51 -1.53 5.60
C THR A 32 -11.20 -0.03 5.34
N GLY A 33 -12.06 0.87 5.80
CA GLY A 33 -11.78 2.32 5.90
C GLY A 33 -11.62 3.10 4.58
N PHE A 34 -11.32 4.40 4.70
CA PHE A 34 -11.04 5.32 3.59
C PHE A 34 -9.68 4.98 2.93
N GLY A 35 -9.60 3.89 2.18
CA GLY A 35 -8.38 3.37 1.57
C GLY A 35 -7.70 4.31 0.56
N LEU A 36 -6.68 3.80 -0.14
CA LEU A 36 -5.85 4.59 -1.08
C LEU A 36 -6.64 5.23 -2.23
N PHE A 37 -7.75 4.62 -2.65
CA PHE A 37 -8.70 5.25 -3.58
C PHE A 37 -9.18 6.61 -3.07
N HIS A 38 -9.58 6.71 -1.80
CA HIS A 38 -10.11 7.95 -1.23
C HIS A 38 -9.03 9.04 -1.11
N VAL A 39 -7.78 8.65 -0.87
CA VAL A 39 -6.64 9.58 -0.88
C VAL A 39 -6.40 10.15 -2.27
N ARG A 40 -6.52 9.32 -3.32
CA ARG A 40 -6.42 9.78 -4.72
C ARG A 40 -7.49 10.83 -5.04
N GLU A 41 -8.74 10.57 -4.69
CA GLU A 41 -9.86 11.51 -4.90
C GLU A 41 -9.62 12.87 -4.20
N ILE A 42 -9.13 12.85 -2.96
CA ILE A 42 -8.84 14.09 -2.21
C ILE A 42 -7.69 14.87 -2.86
N LEU A 43 -6.62 14.19 -3.28
CA LEU A 43 -5.44 14.81 -3.89
C LEU A 43 -5.71 15.30 -5.32
N GLU A 44 -6.67 14.71 -6.01
CA GLU A 44 -7.07 15.14 -7.35
C GLU A 44 -7.77 16.51 -7.33
N ILE A 45 -8.47 16.88 -6.25
CA ILE A 45 -9.11 18.19 -6.08
C ILE A 45 -8.11 19.36 -6.25
N PRO A 46 -6.95 19.37 -5.56
CA PRO A 46 -5.90 20.37 -5.80
C PRO A 46 -4.99 20.06 -7.01
N GLY A 47 -5.24 18.98 -7.77
CA GLY A 47 -4.41 18.59 -8.92
C GLY A 47 -3.09 17.90 -8.54
N ILE A 48 -3.04 17.21 -7.40
CA ILE A 48 -1.87 16.47 -6.90
C ILE A 48 -2.03 14.98 -7.26
N SER A 49 -0.99 14.39 -7.85
CA SER A 49 -0.92 12.96 -8.12
C SER A 49 -0.22 12.19 -7.00
N ILE A 50 -0.61 10.93 -6.79
CA ILE A 50 0.04 9.98 -5.87
C ILE A 50 0.38 8.70 -6.64
N SER A 51 1.55 8.09 -6.36
CA SER A 51 2.01 6.89 -7.07
C SER A 51 2.93 6.03 -6.20
N GLU A 52 2.83 4.70 -6.28
CA GLU A 52 3.69 3.84 -5.48
C GLU A 52 5.05 3.56 -6.18
N THR A 53 6.13 4.10 -5.61
CA THR A 53 7.49 4.08 -6.17
C THR A 53 8.45 3.14 -5.43
N GLY A 54 7.98 2.40 -4.44
CA GLY A 54 8.79 1.44 -3.69
C GLY A 54 9.28 0.27 -4.55
N MET A 55 10.40 -0.32 -4.15
CA MET A 55 10.89 -1.55 -4.76
C MET A 55 10.24 -2.76 -4.10
N PRO A 56 9.78 -3.75 -4.87
CA PRO A 56 9.25 -4.97 -4.31
C PRO A 56 10.24 -5.65 -3.35
N GLY A 57 9.83 -5.89 -2.11
CA GLY A 57 10.67 -6.52 -1.08
C GLY A 57 11.40 -5.53 -0.16
N GLU A 58 11.42 -4.25 -0.50
CA GLU A 58 12.07 -3.19 0.32
C GLU A 58 11.07 -2.37 1.15
N GLY A 59 9.77 -2.59 0.95
CA GLY A 59 8.69 -1.87 1.60
C GLY A 59 7.79 -1.15 0.60
N THR A 60 7.12 -0.09 1.05
CA THR A 60 6.16 0.68 0.25
C THR A 60 6.49 2.16 0.34
N ARG A 61 6.46 2.87 -0.80
CA ARG A 61 6.71 4.32 -0.90
C ARG A 61 5.68 4.93 -1.84
N PHE A 62 4.99 5.98 -1.40
CA PHE A 62 3.96 6.71 -2.15
C PHE A 62 4.41 8.13 -2.49
#